data_AF-A0A838XTQ9-F1
#
_entry.id   AF-A0A838XTQ9-F1
#
_cell.length_a   1.000
_cell.length_b   1.000
_cell.length_c   1.000
_cell.angle_alpha   90.00
_cell.angle_beta   90.00
_cell.angle_gamma   90.00
#
_symmetry.space_group_name_H-M   'P 1'
#
loop_
_entity.id
_entity.type
_entity.pdbx_description
1 polymer ?
#
loop_
_entity_poly.entity_id
_entity_poly.type
_entity_poly.pdbx_seq_one_letter_code
_entity_poly.pdbx_strand_id
1 'polypeptide(L)' 'MSRRPKGYVSLKRWTPKSAAAAARRRVSKIEVLLDEIGGLYGDVDQTVVDQCDDMKRCLRGEDSLDEAIQVALDEGRSL' A
#
# COMPACT_ATOMS: atom_id res chain seq x y z
N MET A 1 -0.02 -3.31 32.31
CA MET A 1 -1.10 -2.63 31.53
C MET A 1 -0.49 -2.01 30.28
N SER A 2 -0.74 -2.57 29.10
CA SER A 2 -0.19 -2.06 27.83
C SER A 2 -1.08 -0.96 27.27
N ARG A 3 -0.55 0.26 27.09
CA ARG A 3 -1.26 1.40 26.50
C ARG A 3 -1.26 1.25 24.98
N ARG A 4 -2.43 0.93 24.40
CA ARG A 4 -2.57 0.83 22.93
C ARG A 4 -2.43 2.22 22.28
N PRO A 5 -1.72 2.35 21.14
CA PRO A 5 -1.58 3.63 20.43
C PRO A 5 -2.94 4.19 19.96
N LYS A 6 -3.07 5.52 19.94
CA LYS A 6 -4.22 6.20 19.31
C LYS A 6 -4.26 5.81 17.82
N GLY A 7 -5.36 5.19 17.38
CA GLY A 7 -5.53 4.62 16.04
C GLY A 7 -5.57 3.09 16.00
N TYR A 8 -5.36 2.41 17.13
CA TYR A 8 -5.47 0.95 17.21
C TYR A 8 -6.92 0.50 17.00
N VAL A 9 -7.22 -0.02 15.82
CA VAL A 9 -8.48 -0.75 15.56
C VAL A 9 -8.32 -2.14 16.16
N SER A 10 -9.23 -2.51 17.06
CA SER A 10 -9.29 -3.85 17.65
C SER A 10 -9.18 -4.94 16.58
N LEU A 11 -8.18 -5.82 16.69
CA LEU A 11 -8.01 -7.01 15.83
C LEU A 11 -9.22 -7.97 15.86
N LYS A 12 -10.21 -7.78 16.75
CA LYS A 12 -11.43 -8.60 16.81
C LYS A 12 -12.35 -8.53 15.58
N ARG A 13 -12.03 -7.73 14.55
CA ARG A 13 -12.84 -7.60 13.31
C ARG A 13 -12.07 -7.72 12.00
N TRP A 14 -10.76 -7.96 12.03
CA TRP A 14 -9.97 -8.06 10.82
C TRP A 14 -9.74 -9.53 10.47
N THR A 15 -10.27 -9.97 9.34
CA THR A 15 -9.89 -11.24 8.72
C THR A 15 -8.77 -10.98 7.70
N PRO A 16 -7.95 -11.97 7.35
CA PRO A 16 -6.96 -11.83 6.27
C PRO A 16 -7.59 -11.23 4.99
N LYS A 17 -8.81 -11.67 4.66
CA LYS A 17 -9.59 -11.14 3.53
C LYS A 17 -9.96 -9.66 3.68
N SER A 18 -10.46 -9.23 4.84
CA SER A 18 -10.84 -7.83 5.04
C SER A 18 -9.62 -6.92 5.13
N ALA A 19 -8.52 -7.41 5.71
CA ALA A 19 -7.24 -6.70 5.77
C ALA A 19 -6.63 -6.53 4.36
N ALA A 20 -6.55 -7.59 3.57
CA ALA A 20 -6.06 -7.54 2.19
C ALA A 20 -6.89 -6.58 1.33
N ALA A 21 -8.23 -6.64 1.43
CA ALA A 21 -9.11 -5.73 0.69
C ALA A 21 -8.91 -4.26 1.10
N ALA A 22 -8.73 -3.98 2.39
CA ALA A 22 -8.44 -2.62 2.85
C ALA A 22 -7.06 -2.14 2.41
N ALA A 23 -6.04 -3.00 2.49
CA ALA A 23 -4.67 -2.69 2.09
C ALA A 23 -4.60 -2.36 0.59
N ARG A 24 -5.20 -3.19 -0.28
CA ARG A 24 -5.26 -2.93 -1.73
C ARG A 24 -5.94 -1.61 -2.10
N ARG A 25 -7.02 -1.25 -1.38
CA ARG A 25 -7.64 0.06 -1.55
C ARG A 25 -6.71 1.21 -1.17
N ARG A 26 -5.79 1.02 -0.22
CA ARG A 26 -4.78 2.02 0.14
C ARG A 26 -3.65 2.06 -0.89
N VAL A 27 -3.18 0.92 -1.37
CA VAL A 27 -2.19 0.84 -2.46
C VAL A 27 -2.70 1.60 -3.69
N SER A 28 -3.93 1.34 -4.14
CA SER A 28 -4.53 2.07 -5.27
C SER A 28 -4.63 3.58 -5.03
N LYS A 29 -4.88 4.03 -3.80
CA LYS A 29 -4.86 5.47 -3.47
C LYS A 29 -3.46 6.07 -3.54
N ILE A 30 -2.44 5.32 -3.12
CA ILE A 30 -1.04 5.77 -3.22
C ILE A 30 -0.67 5.94 -4.70
N GLU A 31 -1.06 5.00 -5.57
CA GLU A 31 -0.81 5.11 -7.02
C GLU A 31 -1.40 6.38 -7.60
N VAL A 32 -2.66 6.71 -7.27
CA VAL A 32 -3.30 7.95 -7.72
C VAL A 32 -2.54 9.18 -7.23
N LEU A 33 -2.10 9.20 -5.96
CA LEU A 33 -1.32 10.32 -5.43
C LEU A 33 0.04 10.45 -6.13
N LEU A 34 0.68 9.35 -6.50
CA LEU A 34 1.94 9.37 -7.26
C LEU A 34 1.71 9.91 -8.67
N ASP A 35 0.61 9.55 -9.33
CA ASP A 35 0.22 10.12 -10.62
C ASP A 35 -0.04 11.63 -10.54
N GLU A 36 -0.73 12.08 -9.48
CA GLU A 36 -0.96 13.50 -9.24
C GLU A 36 0.35 14.28 -9.01
N ILE A 37 1.27 13.73 -8.20
CA ILE A 37 2.59 14.36 -7.96
C ILE A 37 3.42 14.40 -9.25
N GLY A 38 3.47 13.29 -10.00
CA GLY A 38 4.16 13.25 -11.29
C GLY A 38 3.59 14.27 -12.27
N GLY A 39 2.26 14.41 -12.33
CA GLY A 39 1.58 15.42 -13.16
C GLY A 39 1.92 16.86 -12.78
N LEU A 40 2.08 17.16 -11.48
CA LEU A 40 2.51 18.49 -11.00
C LEU A 40 3.94 18.84 -11.43
N TYR A 41 4.80 17.83 -11.62
CA TYR A 41 6.21 17.99 -11.97
C TYR A 41 6.53 17.68 -13.44
N GLY A 42 5.54 17.27 -14.25
CA GLY A 42 5.74 16.80 -15.62
C GLY A 42 6.50 17.78 -16.52
N ASP A 43 6.26 19.08 -16.35
CA ASP A 43 6.95 20.14 -17.09
C ASP A 43 8.07 20.84 -16.28
N VAL A 44 8.31 20.40 -15.04
CA VAL A 44 9.23 21.04 -14.09
C VAL A 44 10.51 20.22 -13.89
N ASP A 45 10.37 18.94 -13.55
CA ASP A 45 11.51 18.06 -13.25
C ASP A 45 11.14 16.59 -13.52
N GLN A 46 11.74 16.03 -14.57
CA GLN A 46 11.56 14.63 -14.96
C GLN A 46 12.02 13.65 -13.87
N THR A 47 12.97 14.03 -13.01
CA THR A 47 13.46 13.18 -11.93
C THR A 47 12.35 12.82 -10.95
N VAL A 48 11.45 13.77 -10.65
CA VAL A 48 10.32 13.52 -9.73
C VAL A 48 9.31 12.58 -10.37
N VAL A 49 9.05 12.72 -11.67
CA VAL A 49 8.18 11.84 -12.44
C VAL A 49 8.72 10.41 -12.42
N ASP A 50 10.01 10.24 -12.72
CA ASP A 50 10.67 8.94 -12.76
C ASP A 50 10.64 8.25 -11.38
N GLN A 51 10.86 9.01 -10.29
CA GLN A 51 10.74 8.48 -8.93
C GLN A 51 9.30 8.05 -8.60
N CYS A 52 8.29 8.79 -9.06
CA CYS A 52 6.88 8.38 -8.86
C CYS A 52 6.57 7.07 -9.59
N ASP A 53 7.07 6.92 -10.82
CA ASP A 53 6.89 5.71 -11.61
C ASP A 53 7.63 4.50 -11.00
N ASP A 54 8.85 4.69 -10.51
CA ASP A 54 9.61 3.64 -9.82
C ASP A 54 8.90 3.20 -8.52
N MET A 55 8.38 4.14 -7.74
CA MET A 55 7.58 3.81 -6.56
C MET A 55 6.32 3.02 -6.93
N LYS A 56 5.64 3.36 -8.04
CA LYS A 56 4.49 2.58 -8.53
C LYS A 56 4.88 1.15 -8.93
N ARG A 57 6.05 0.96 -9.54
CA ARG A 57 6.57 -0.39 -9.85
C ARG A 57 6.82 -1.19 -8.58
N CYS A 58 7.36 -0.58 -7.52
CA CYS A 58 7.53 -1.25 -6.22
C CYS A 58 6.19 -1.64 -5.56
N LEU A 59 5.09 -0.97 -5.90
CA LEU A 59 3.75 -1.35 -5.44
C LEU A 59 3.18 -2.56 -6.20
N ARG A 60 3.64 -2.80 -7.44
CA ARG A 60 3.14 -3.89 -8.31
C ARG A 60 4.28 -4.62 -9.03
N GLY A 61 4.55 -5.85 -8.63
CA GLY A 61 5.58 -6.71 -9.22
C GLY A 61 5.91 -7.94 -8.37
N GLU A 62 6.94 -8.70 -8.75
CA GLU A 62 7.59 -9.67 -7.87
C GLU A 62 8.26 -8.94 -6.69
N ASP A 63 8.17 -9.53 -5.49
CA ASP A 63 8.58 -8.96 -4.19
C ASP A 63 7.86 -7.64 -3.83
N SER A 64 6.73 -7.34 -4.47
CA SER A 64 5.97 -6.12 -4.23
C SER A 64 5.07 -6.19 -3.00
N LEU A 65 4.58 -5.02 -2.59
CA LEU A 65 3.60 -4.94 -1.51
C LEU A 65 2.30 -5.71 -1.83
N ASP A 66 1.83 -5.72 -3.08
CA ASP A 66 0.61 -6.47 -3.44
C ASP A 66 0.84 -7.99 -3.40
N GLU A 67 2.03 -8.47 -3.78
CA GLU A 67 2.40 -9.86 -3.62
C GLU A 67 2.49 -10.25 -2.14
N ALA A 68 3.14 -9.44 -1.30
CA ALA A 68 3.19 -9.68 0.13
C ALA A 68 1.78 -9.72 0.76
N ILE A 69 0.85 -8.87 0.30
CA ILE A 69 -0.56 -8.91 0.70
C ILE A 69 -1.23 -10.22 0.24
N GLN A 70 -0.95 -10.67 -0.99
CA GLN A 70 -1.51 -11.89 -1.55
C GLN A 70 -0.99 -13.14 -0.81
N VAL A 71 0.32 -13.24 -0.57
CA VAL A 71 0.95 -14.31 0.22
C VAL A 71 0.35 -14.37 1.63
N ALA A 72 0.24 -13.22 2.30
CA ALA A 72 -0.38 -13.16 3.64
C ALA A 72 -1.86 -13.59 3.65
N LEU A 73 -2.59 -13.33 2.55
CA LEU A 73 -3.97 -13.77 2.38
C LEU A 73 -4.05 -15.29 2.16
N ASP A 74 -3.20 -15.84 1.29
CA ASP A 74 -3.22 -17.25 0.90
C ASP A 74 -2.76 -18.17 2.03
N GLU A 75 -1.74 -17.74 2.78
CA GLU A 75 -1.24 -18.50 3.93
C GLU A 75 -2.14 -18.38 5.16
N GLY A 76 -3.15 -17.50 5.13
CA GLY A 76 -4.13 -17.32 6.20
C GLY A 76 -3.51 -17.03 7.57
N ARG A 77 -2.26 -16.53 7.63
CA ARG A 77 -1.51 -16.32 8.87
C ARG A 77 -2.24 -15.31 9.75
N SER A 78 -3.09 -15.84 10.62
CA SER A 78 -3.59 -15.13 11.79
C SER A 78 -2.44 -15.13 12.78
N LEU A 79 -1.86 -13.95 13.05
CA LEU A 79 -0.94 -13.76 14.17
C LEU A 79 -1.64 -14.07 15.50
#